data_AF-A0A967W0B8-F1
#
_entry.id   AF-A0A967W0B8-F1
#
_cell.length_a   1.000
_cell.length_b   1.000
_cell.length_c   1.000
_cell.angle_alpha   90.00
_cell.angle_beta   90.00
_cell.angle_gamma   90.00
#
_symmetry.space_group_name_H-M   'P 1'
#
loop_
_entity.id
_entity.type
_entity.pdbx_description
1 polymer ?
#
loop_
_entity_poly.entity_id
_entity_poly.type
_entity_poly.pdbx_seq_one_letter_code
_entity_poly.pdbx_strand_id
1 'polypeptide(L)'
;MNRQFVALSGIAMMLIVINHSIQMGLEYTQASGVELPPPWALTTLEIIQALGNFAVPIFLFISGAFIAYAARGEPPRLSWKFIRSGLIHILLPFLIWSLVFYVILFTNRGTLYTPFEYIRNLLVGYPFHFVPLLVFFYLISPIIVLVGKRY
;
A
#
# COMPACT_ATOMS: atom_id res chain seq x y z
N MET A 1 16.86 -10.76 11.20
CA MET A 1 15.47 -10.26 11.04
C MET A 1 14.53 -11.38 11.41
N ASN A 2 13.57 -11.14 12.31
CA ASN A 2 12.69 -12.21 12.77
C ASN A 2 11.80 -12.70 11.62
N ARG A 3 11.75 -14.02 11.37
CA ARG A 3 11.01 -14.63 10.24
C ARG A 3 9.52 -14.23 10.23
N GLN A 4 8.99 -13.89 11.40
CA GLN A 4 7.62 -13.42 11.61
C GLN A 4 7.29 -12.13 10.83
N PHE A 5 8.19 -11.16 10.76
CA PHE A 5 7.94 -9.92 10.00
C PHE A 5 7.86 -10.16 8.50
N VAL A 6 8.69 -11.06 7.98
CA VAL A 6 8.65 -11.45 6.57
C VAL A 6 7.34 -12.16 6.25
N ALA A 7 6.91 -13.08 7.13
CA ALA A 7 5.63 -13.77 6.97
C ALA A 7 4.45 -12.79 7.00
N LEU A 8 4.43 -11.85 7.93
CA LEU A 8 3.38 -10.82 8.00
C LEU A 8 3.35 -9.93 6.75
N SER A 9 4.52 -9.52 6.24
CA SER A 9 4.60 -8.80 4.97
C SER A 9 4.03 -9.61 3.82
N GLY A 10 4.37 -10.90 3.73
CA GLY A 10 3.84 -11.81 2.71
C GLY A 10 2.32 -11.97 2.80
N ILE A 11 1.78 -12.09 4.01
CA ILE A 11 0.32 -12.14 4.25
C ILE A 11 -0.33 -10.84 3.77
N ALA A 12 0.21 -9.68 4.15
CA ALA A 12 -0.34 -8.38 3.74
C ALA A 12 -0.32 -8.21 2.20
N MET A 13 0.75 -8.63 1.53
CA MET A 13 0.82 -8.62 0.07
C MET A 13 -0.25 -9.53 -0.55
N MET A 14 -0.41 -10.75 -0.04
CA MET A 14 -1.43 -11.69 -0.51
C MET A 14 -2.85 -11.14 -0.32
N LEU A 15 -3.13 -10.52 0.82
CA LEU A 15 -4.41 -9.90 1.11
C LEU A 15 -4.75 -8.77 0.13
N ILE A 16 -3.77 -7.93 -0.25
CA ILE A 16 -3.96 -6.89 -1.28
C ILE A 16 -4.27 -7.51 -2.63
N VAL A 17 -3.51 -8.52 -3.05
CA VAL A 17 -3.70 -9.18 -4.34
C VAL A 17 -5.10 -9.79 -4.41
N ILE A 18 -5.50 -10.54 -3.38
CA ILE A 18 -6.84 -11.14 -3.32
C ILE A 18 -7.93 -10.07 -3.35
N ASN A 19 -7.80 -9.00 -2.57
CA ASN A 19 -8.79 -7.93 -2.52
C ASN A 19 -9.03 -7.29 -3.90
N HIS A 20 -7.94 -6.92 -4.60
CA HIS A 20 -8.04 -6.32 -5.93
C HIS A 20 -8.44 -7.33 -7.01
N SER A 21 -8.01 -8.59 -6.91
CA SER A 21 -8.47 -9.64 -7.84
C SER A 21 -9.98 -9.86 -7.75
N ILE A 22 -10.54 -9.90 -6.54
CA ILE A 22 -11.99 -10.01 -6.34
C ILE A 22 -12.70 -8.77 -6.90
N GLN A 23 -12.21 -7.56 -6.57
CA GLN A 23 -12.80 -6.32 -7.05
C GLN A 23 -12.83 -6.25 -8.58
N MET A 24 -11.66 -6.42 -9.22
CA MET A 24 -11.54 -6.36 -10.67
C MET A 24 -12.32 -7.48 -11.36
N GLY A 25 -12.35 -8.68 -10.78
CA GLY A 25 -13.11 -9.81 -11.32
C GLY A 25 -14.61 -9.57 -11.32
N LEU A 26 -15.16 -9.00 -10.23
CA LEU A 26 -16.58 -8.64 -10.14
C LEU A 26 -16.92 -7.47 -11.07
N GLU A 27 -16.10 -6.43 -11.10
CA GLU A 27 -16.26 -5.29 -12.03
C GLU A 27 -16.27 -5.75 -13.49
N TYR A 28 -15.36 -6.67 -13.86
CA TYR A 28 -15.29 -7.21 -15.22
C TYR A 28 -16.50 -8.08 -15.56
N THR A 29 -16.93 -8.94 -14.64
CA THR A 29 -18.12 -9.79 -14.82
C THR A 29 -19.36 -8.94 -15.07
N GLN A 30 -19.55 -7.90 -14.26
CA GLN A 30 -20.64 -6.95 -14.38
C GLN A 30 -20.58 -6.17 -15.70
N ALA A 31 -19.41 -5.68 -16.10
CA ALA A 31 -19.22 -4.94 -17.35
C ALA A 31 -19.42 -5.81 -18.60
N SER A 32 -19.15 -7.11 -18.51
CA SER A 32 -19.26 -8.04 -19.64
C SER A 32 -20.67 -8.63 -19.82
N GLY A 33 -21.63 -8.27 -18.95
CA GLY A 33 -22.99 -8.81 -18.98
C GLY A 33 -23.06 -10.31 -18.66
N VAL A 34 -22.00 -10.86 -18.06
CA VAL A 34 -21.97 -12.25 -17.60
C VAL A 34 -22.80 -12.35 -16.32
N GLU A 35 -23.50 -13.47 -16.14
CA GLU A 35 -24.29 -13.72 -14.94
C GLU A 35 -23.40 -13.63 -13.69
N LEU A 36 -23.85 -12.87 -12.70
CA LEU A 36 -23.13 -12.74 -11.44
C LEU A 36 -23.15 -14.06 -10.68
N PRO A 37 -22.12 -14.34 -9.85
CA PRO A 37 -22.13 -15.49 -8.96
C PRO A 37 -23.40 -15.54 -8.10
N PRO A 38 -23.87 -16.75 -7.70
CA PRO A 38 -25.01 -16.88 -6.82
C PRO A 38 -24.75 -16.17 -5.47
N PRO A 39 -25.79 -15.78 -4.71
CA PRO A 39 -25.65 -14.95 -3.52
C PRO A 39 -24.65 -15.47 -2.48
N TRP A 40 -24.61 -16.79 -2.24
CA TRP A 40 -23.67 -17.39 -1.30
C TRP A 40 -22.20 -17.21 -1.73
N ALA A 41 -21.93 -17.25 -3.04
CA ALA A 41 -20.60 -17.07 -3.59
C ALA A 41 -20.18 -15.61 -3.48
N LEU A 42 -21.09 -14.66 -3.76
CA LEU A 42 -20.85 -13.23 -3.55
C LEU A 42 -20.52 -12.93 -2.09
N THR A 43 -21.33 -13.40 -1.14
CA THR A 43 -21.05 -13.22 0.29
C THR A 43 -19.70 -13.83 0.69
N THR A 44 -19.33 -14.98 0.13
CA THR A 44 -18.01 -15.59 0.38
C THR A 44 -16.88 -14.69 -0.13
N LEU A 45 -17.01 -14.15 -1.35
CA LEU A 45 -16.04 -13.24 -1.93
C LEU A 45 -15.93 -11.93 -1.13
N GLU A 46 -17.05 -11.37 -0.66
CA GLU A 46 -17.07 -10.17 0.19
C GLU A 46 -16.34 -10.39 1.51
N ILE A 47 -16.56 -11.52 2.17
CA ILE A 47 -15.86 -11.88 3.41
C ILE A 47 -14.35 -11.98 3.17
N ILE A 48 -13.94 -12.65 2.09
CA ILE A 48 -12.53 -12.78 1.74
C ILE A 48 -11.93 -11.41 1.38
N GLN A 49 -12.65 -10.58 0.63
CA GLN A 49 -12.23 -9.24 0.24
C GLN A 49 -12.06 -8.33 1.46
N ALA A 50 -12.94 -8.44 2.46
CA ALA A 50 -12.88 -7.68 3.69
C ALA A 50 -11.58 -7.94 4.50
N LEU A 51 -10.97 -9.12 4.37
CA LEU A 51 -9.66 -9.40 4.96
C LEU A 51 -8.56 -8.49 4.37
N GLY A 52 -8.74 -8.02 3.14
CA GLY A 52 -7.88 -7.03 2.50
C GLY A 52 -7.72 -5.73 3.31
N ASN A 53 -8.73 -5.35 4.10
CA ASN A 53 -8.71 -4.14 4.92
C ASN A 53 -7.61 -4.18 6.01
N PHE A 54 -7.13 -5.37 6.38
CA PHE A 54 -6.03 -5.53 7.35
C PHE A 54 -4.64 -5.36 6.73
N ALA A 55 -4.51 -5.40 5.41
CA ALA A 55 -3.19 -5.33 4.77
C ALA A 55 -2.47 -4.01 5.08
N VAL A 56 -3.17 -2.88 4.98
CA VAL A 56 -2.59 -1.54 5.25
C VAL A 56 -2.15 -1.39 6.71
N PRO A 57 -2.99 -1.71 7.73
CA PRO A 57 -2.56 -1.75 9.12
C PRO A 57 -1.34 -2.66 9.36
N ILE A 58 -1.27 -3.83 8.73
CA ILE A 58 -0.12 -4.73 8.84
C ILE A 58 1.15 -4.06 8.29
N PHE A 59 1.09 -3.43 7.12
CA PHE A 59 2.25 -2.72 6.56
C PHE A 59 2.71 -1.56 7.45
N LEU A 60 1.78 -0.79 8.02
CA LEU A 60 2.10 0.28 8.97
C LEU A 60 2.75 -0.27 10.23
N PHE A 61 2.21 -1.34 10.80
CA PHE A 61 2.76 -1.99 11.98
C PHE A 61 4.19 -2.50 11.74
N ILE A 62 4.42 -3.21 10.63
CA ILE A 62 5.75 -3.71 10.27
C ILE A 62 6.73 -2.55 10.07
N SER A 63 6.32 -1.50 9.34
CA SER A 63 7.13 -0.30 9.13
C SER A 63 7.50 0.36 10.45
N GLY A 64 6.53 0.52 11.36
CA GLY A 64 6.74 1.07 12.70
C GLY A 64 7.71 0.25 13.53
N ALA A 65 7.60 -1.08 13.50
CA ALA A 65 8.52 -1.97 14.19
C ALA A 65 9.96 -1.84 13.67
N PHE A 66 10.15 -1.70 12.34
CA PHE A 66 11.47 -1.45 11.76
C PHE A 66 12.04 -0.09 12.17
N ILE A 67 11.22 0.96 12.18
CA ILE A 67 11.61 2.29 12.63
C ILE A 67 12.04 2.26 14.10
N ALA A 68 11.23 1.65 14.97
CA ALA A 68 11.54 1.51 16.39
C ALA A 68 12.84 0.72 16.61
N TYR A 69 13.06 -0.35 15.83
CA TYR A 69 14.31 -1.11 15.86
C TYR A 69 15.51 -0.28 15.40
N ALA A 70 15.37 0.47 14.31
CA ALA A 70 16.43 1.31 13.76
C ALA A 70 16.78 2.50 14.67
N ALA A 71 15.84 2.96 15.48
CA ALA A 71 16.01 4.03 16.44
C ALA A 71 16.57 3.59 17.80
N ARG A 72 16.89 2.29 17.99
CA ARG A 72 17.45 1.78 19.24
C ARG A 72 18.76 2.49 19.60
N GLY A 73 18.88 2.93 20.85
CA GLY A 73 20.07 3.58 21.40
C GLY A 73 19.71 4.70 22.36
N GLU A 74 20.72 5.22 23.08
CA GLU A 74 20.59 6.37 23.95
C GLU A 74 21.51 7.52 23.49
N PRO A 75 20.95 8.66 23.04
CA PRO A 75 19.54 8.94 22.80
C PRO A 75 19.00 8.22 21.55
N PRO A 76 17.68 7.91 21.49
CA PRO A 76 17.08 7.30 20.32
C PRO A 76 17.14 8.28 19.15
N ARG A 77 17.73 7.84 18.03
CA ARG A 77 17.93 8.67 16.84
C ARG A 77 17.74 7.84 15.58
N LEU A 78 17.01 8.38 14.63
CA LEU A 78 16.98 7.88 13.26
C LEU A 78 18.01 8.62 12.42
N SER A 79 18.84 7.88 11.70
CA SER A 79 19.69 8.49 10.68
C SER A 79 18.86 8.90 9.48
N TRP A 80 19.14 10.08 8.91
CA TRP A 80 18.54 10.50 7.64
C TRP A 80 18.82 9.50 6.51
N LYS A 81 19.97 8.81 6.57
CA LYS A 81 20.33 7.73 5.64
C LYS A 81 19.31 6.59 5.66
N PHE A 82 18.83 6.19 6.85
CA PHE A 82 17.80 5.15 6.97
C PHE A 82 16.47 5.60 6.35
N ILE A 83 16.02 6.82 6.68
CA ILE A 83 14.76 7.37 6.17
C ILE A 83 14.81 7.49 4.65
N ARG A 84 15.86 8.10 4.11
CA ARG A 84 16.08 8.21 2.66
C ARG A 84 16.09 6.85 1.99
N SER A 85 16.76 5.87 2.56
CA SER A 85 16.78 4.50 2.02
C SER A 85 15.37 3.89 1.99
N GLY A 86 14.62 4.01 3.08
CA GLY A 86 13.23 3.52 3.16
C GLY A 86 12.31 4.20 2.15
N LEU A 87 12.39 5.53 2.04
CA LEU A 87 11.62 6.31 1.08
C LEU A 87 11.92 5.90 -0.37
N ILE A 88 13.18 5.69 -0.73
CA ILE A 88 13.54 5.24 -2.10
C ILE A 88 12.95 3.85 -2.38
N HIS A 89 13.01 2.93 -1.41
CA HIS A 89 12.44 1.59 -1.56
C HIS A 89 10.91 1.59 -1.70
N ILE A 90 10.23 2.64 -1.23
CA ILE A 90 8.77 2.80 -1.35
C ILE A 90 8.42 3.56 -2.64
N LEU A 91 9.06 4.70 -2.87
CA LEU A 91 8.75 5.62 -3.96
C LEU A 91 9.13 5.06 -5.32
N LEU A 92 10.26 4.36 -5.44
CA LEU A 92 10.71 3.87 -6.74
C LEU A 92 9.75 2.80 -7.30
N PRO A 93 9.35 1.74 -6.56
CA PRO A 93 8.33 0.81 -7.04
C PRO A 93 6.98 1.50 -7.29
N PHE A 94 6.59 2.44 -6.43
CA PHE A 94 5.35 3.20 -6.61
C PHE A 94 5.32 3.94 -7.95
N LEU A 95 6.37 4.69 -8.28
CA LEU A 95 6.44 5.43 -9.54
C LEU A 95 6.42 4.49 -10.76
N ILE A 96 7.13 3.37 -10.69
CA ILE A 96 7.13 2.35 -11.75
C ILE A 96 5.72 1.78 -11.93
N TRP A 97 5.06 1.37 -10.85
CA TRP A 97 3.73 0.78 -10.92
C TRP A 97 2.64 1.79 -11.30
N SER A 98 2.78 3.06 -10.89
CA SER A 98 1.92 4.14 -11.38
C SER A 98 2.06 4.32 -12.88
N LEU A 99 3.29 4.32 -13.41
CA LEU A 99 3.51 4.39 -14.85
C LEU A 99 2.86 3.20 -15.57
N VAL A 100 3.09 1.99 -15.10
CA VAL A 100 2.46 0.77 -15.65
C VAL A 100 0.93 0.88 -15.62
N PHE A 101 0.35 1.32 -14.50
CA PHE A 101 -1.09 1.51 -14.37
C PHE A 101 -1.64 2.51 -15.40
N TYR A 102 -1.01 3.67 -15.57
CA TYR A 102 -1.48 4.66 -16.54
C TYR A 102 -1.33 4.19 -17.99
N VAL A 103 -0.27 3.42 -18.30
CA VAL A 103 -0.12 2.79 -19.61
C VAL A 103 -1.26 1.82 -19.88
N ILE A 104 -1.57 0.93 -18.92
CA ILE A 104 -2.67 -0.03 -19.04
C ILE A 104 -4.03 0.68 -19.15
N LEU A 105 -4.23 1.73 -18.36
CA LEU A 105 -5.47 2.50 -18.39
C LEU A 105 -5.66 3.18 -19.75
N PHE A 106 -4.59 3.75 -20.30
CA PHE A 106 -4.59 4.34 -21.63
C PHE A 106 -4.88 3.31 -22.71
N THR A 107 -4.22 2.14 -22.69
CA THR A 107 -4.42 1.10 -23.72
C THR A 107 -5.82 0.49 -23.66
N ASN A 108 -6.40 0.35 -22.48
CA ASN A 108 -7.68 -0.35 -22.30
C ASN A 108 -8.89 0.58 -22.38
N ARG A 109 -8.76 1.84 -21.94
CA ARG A 109 -9.90 2.78 -21.83
C ARG A 109 -9.72 4.06 -22.65
N GLY A 110 -8.58 4.24 -23.32
CA GLY A 110 -8.26 5.47 -24.07
C GLY A 110 -8.22 6.73 -23.19
N THR A 111 -8.14 6.57 -21.86
CA THR A 111 -8.23 7.69 -20.92
C THR A 111 -6.89 8.41 -20.86
N LEU A 112 -6.90 9.71 -21.14
CA LEU A 112 -5.75 10.60 -20.99
C LEU A 112 -6.03 11.61 -19.89
N TYR A 113 -5.08 11.76 -18.99
CA TYR A 113 -5.09 12.83 -18.01
C TYR A 113 -4.21 13.99 -18.47
N THR A 114 -4.53 15.19 -18.00
CA THR A 114 -3.66 16.35 -18.10
C THR A 114 -2.41 16.16 -17.22
N PRO A 115 -1.29 16.87 -17.48
CA PRO A 115 -0.10 16.82 -16.63
C PRO A 115 -0.41 17.13 -15.15
N PHE A 116 -1.32 18.06 -14.90
CA PHE A 116 -1.75 18.42 -13.55
C PHE A 116 -2.49 17.28 -12.85
N GLU A 117 -3.36 16.57 -13.57
CA GLU A 117 -4.09 15.41 -13.04
C GLU A 117 -3.16 14.23 -12.74
N TYR A 118 -2.16 13.97 -13.58
CA TYR A 118 -1.14 12.95 -13.27
C TYR A 118 -0.40 13.28 -11.96
N ILE A 119 0.02 14.53 -11.80
CA ILE A 119 0.70 14.98 -10.56
C ILE A 119 -0.24 14.84 -9.37
N ARG A 120 -1.48 15.34 -9.47
CA ARG A 120 -2.49 15.22 -8.42
C ARG A 120 -2.71 13.76 -8.04
N ASN A 121 -2.91 12.88 -9.02
CA ASN A 121 -3.16 11.47 -8.81
C ASN A 121 -1.96 10.78 -8.14
N LEU A 122 -0.73 11.11 -8.54
CA LEU A 122 0.47 10.62 -7.85
C LEU A 122 0.54 11.09 -6.39
N LEU A 123 0.21 12.36 -6.12
CA LEU A 123 0.26 12.92 -4.77
C LEU A 123 -0.81 12.31 -3.83
N VAL A 124 -2.03 12.10 -4.33
CA VAL A 124 -3.09 11.42 -3.56
C VAL A 124 -2.94 9.89 -3.58
N GLY A 125 -1.95 9.39 -4.32
CA GLY A 125 -1.66 7.97 -4.46
C GLY A 125 -2.76 7.21 -5.20
N TYR A 126 -3.43 7.77 -6.20
CA TYR A 126 -4.35 6.99 -7.03
C TYR A 126 -3.55 6.09 -8.00
N PRO A 127 -3.81 4.77 -8.09
CA PRO A 127 -4.74 3.97 -7.27
C PRO A 127 -4.12 3.42 -5.96
N PHE A 128 -2.80 3.55 -5.78
CA PHE A 128 -2.05 3.03 -4.62
C PHE A 128 -2.10 3.93 -3.36
N HIS A 129 -3.30 4.14 -2.80
CA HIS A 129 -3.53 5.18 -1.76
C HIS A 129 -2.75 4.97 -0.45
N PHE A 130 -2.30 3.74 -0.20
CA PHE A 130 -1.48 3.42 0.97
C PHE A 130 -0.05 3.96 0.88
N VAL A 131 0.47 4.24 -0.32
CA VAL A 131 1.85 4.70 -0.49
C VAL A 131 2.10 6.09 0.11
N PRO A 132 1.27 7.13 -0.17
CA PRO A 132 1.40 8.42 0.51
C PRO A 132 1.35 8.31 2.03
N LEU A 133 0.53 7.39 2.58
CA LEU A 133 0.47 7.16 4.02
C LEU A 133 1.80 6.59 4.56
N LEU A 134 2.41 5.63 3.87
CA LEU A 134 3.73 5.10 4.24
C LEU A 134 4.83 6.17 4.13
N VAL A 135 4.82 6.97 3.08
CA VAL A 135 5.76 8.09 2.89
C VAL A 135 5.61 9.09 4.04
N PHE A 136 4.38 9.51 4.33
CA PHE A 136 4.07 10.38 5.46
C PHE A 136 4.59 9.79 6.78
N PHE A 137 4.32 8.51 7.03
CA PHE A 137 4.77 7.80 8.23
C PHE A 137 6.29 7.79 8.38
N TYR A 138 7.04 7.57 7.30
CA TYR A 138 8.51 7.63 7.30
C TYR A 138 9.04 9.06 7.53
N LEU A 139 8.38 10.08 6.99
CA LEU A 139 8.80 11.47 7.17
C LEU A 139 8.56 11.96 8.60
N ILE A 140 7.46 11.54 9.23
CA ILE A 140 7.16 11.91 10.62
C ILE A 140 7.89 11.03 11.65
N SER A 141 8.51 9.94 11.21
CA SER A 141 9.14 8.96 12.09
C SER A 141 10.20 9.52 13.05
N PRO A 142 11.04 10.52 12.70
CA PRO A 142 11.97 11.13 13.66
C PRO A 142 11.25 11.76 14.86
N ILE A 143 10.11 12.43 14.59
CA ILE A 143 9.31 13.09 15.62
C ILE A 143 8.64 12.02 16.50
N ILE A 144 8.06 10.98 15.89
CA ILE A 144 7.46 9.86 16.61
C ILE A 144 8.47 9.22 17.58
N VAL A 145 9.70 8.99 17.12
CA VAL A 145 10.75 8.39 17.95
C VAL A 145 11.17 9.29 19.11
N LEU A 146 11.23 10.60 18.91
CA LEU A 146 11.55 11.55 19.98
C LEU A 146 10.44 11.60 21.04
N VAL A 147 9.17 11.63 20.61
CA VAL A 147 8.01 11.66 21.52
C VAL A 147 7.84 10.32 22.24
N GLY A 148 8.06 9.20 21.56
CA GLY A 148 7.92 7.86 22.10
C GLY A 148 8.87 7.54 23.26
N LYS A 149 9.94 8.30 23.46
CA LYS A 149 10.80 8.17 24.65
C LYS A 149 10.12 8.63 25.94
N ARG A 150 9.07 9.46 25.84
CA ARG A 150 8.42 10.10 26.99
C ARG A 150 7.40 9.20 27.70
N TYR A 151 7.07 8.05 27.12
CA TYR A 151 6.11 7.07 27.62
C TYR A 151 6.73 5.67 27.58
#